data_AF-A0A087SQ04-F1
#
_entry.id   AF-A0A087SQ04-F1
#
_cell.length_a   1.000
_cell.length_b   1.000
_cell.length_c   1.000
_cell.angle_alpha   90.00
_cell.angle_beta   90.00
_cell.angle_gamma   90.00
#
_symmetry.space_group_name_H-M   'P 1'
#
loop_
_entity.id
_entity.type
_entity.pdbx_description
1 polymer ?
#
loop_
_entity_poly.entity_id
_entity_poly.type
_entity_poly.pdbx_seq_one_letter_code
_entity_poly.pdbx_strand_id
1 'polypeptide(L)'
;MGKDAKKSKKSKRSKEKKEKRRRRDSSDDSSSDEDARKQNKNEKLIQRIVEHQKKHKKVDSEYTDEANPFGDPNFSKPFVWGKKIEKQIAEGVDVREMSAKAEAKRHQSRLEEAEKVKKRQEQREAEREAMQAELEMIQRERAAAEAVELERKQEDFLLEQSKMRSQARLAEGRPRAVDALAALVYDLPGVDPAELDPGSLLYGPGATLGLLRELRADAAAFQELDRVDAGRAAFWAALETVVGAGLAEAQREEEVDRAKARGEPTPAQYAVREAGWHGSIEADVRAMLAGKTLRELGDLEARIGEQLDSGEAADPEYWQAVLTRLSVERARAFLREFHAEKVRRSTAAMLAEVDVPAAMGWDGAAQEEGGGRRGG
;
A
#
# COMPACT_ATOMS: atom_id res chain seq x y z
N MET A 1 15.65 -34.12 -62.86
CA MET A 1 16.02 -33.37 -64.08
C MET A 1 17.03 -32.31 -63.67
N GLY A 2 18.20 -32.07 -64.25
CA GLY A 2 19.26 -32.85 -64.93
C GLY A 2 20.58 -32.33 -64.31
N LYS A 3 21.63 -33.13 -64.06
CA LYS A 3 22.60 -33.66 -65.03
C LYS A 3 22.98 -32.64 -66.12
N ASP A 4 24.19 -32.10 -66.01
CA ASP A 4 25.11 -31.71 -67.10
C ASP A 4 26.51 -31.57 -66.46
N ALA A 5 27.48 -32.48 -66.53
CA ALA A 5 27.87 -33.50 -67.49
C ALA A 5 28.24 -32.96 -68.89
N LYS A 6 29.55 -32.69 -69.02
CA LYS A 6 30.46 -33.11 -70.12
C LYS A 6 30.89 -32.07 -71.16
N LYS A 7 32.21 -32.21 -71.41
CA LYS A 7 32.93 -32.19 -72.70
C LYS A 7 33.23 -30.82 -73.31
N SER A 8 34.53 -30.53 -73.34
CA SER A 8 35.24 -30.61 -74.63
C SER A 8 36.71 -31.05 -74.43
N LYS A 9 36.96 -32.31 -74.78
CA LYS A 9 38.26 -32.80 -75.28
C LYS A 9 38.23 -32.53 -76.78
N LYS A 10 39.28 -31.94 -77.36
CA LYS A 10 39.96 -32.39 -78.61
C LYS A 10 40.87 -31.28 -79.19
N SER A 11 42.16 -31.40 -78.92
CA SER A 11 43.22 -31.06 -79.89
C SER A 11 44.51 -31.76 -79.44
N LYS A 12 44.57 -33.06 -79.69
CA LYS A 12 45.82 -33.81 -79.80
C LYS A 12 46.20 -33.83 -81.28
N ARG A 13 47.50 -33.83 -81.53
CA ARG A 13 48.18 -34.41 -82.72
C ARG A 13 48.66 -33.39 -83.76
N SER A 14 49.78 -32.73 -83.46
CA SER A 14 50.91 -32.60 -84.39
C SER A 14 52.02 -31.75 -83.74
N LYS A 15 52.96 -32.38 -83.04
CA LYS A 15 54.32 -31.83 -82.76
C LYS A 15 55.25 -32.85 -82.10
N GLU A 16 55.02 -34.14 -82.37
CA GLU A 16 55.87 -35.23 -81.90
C GLU A 16 56.64 -35.81 -83.09
N LYS A 17 57.79 -35.18 -83.40
CA LYS A 17 58.96 -35.68 -84.14
C LYS A 17 59.65 -34.52 -84.85
N LYS A 18 60.37 -33.69 -84.09
CA LYS A 18 61.56 -33.06 -84.64
C LYS A 18 62.58 -32.79 -83.53
N GLU A 19 63.67 -33.54 -83.61
CA GLU A 19 64.99 -33.23 -83.06
C GLU A 19 65.13 -33.17 -81.54
N LYS A 20 64.98 -34.32 -80.87
CA LYS A 20 66.15 -35.07 -80.37
C LYS A 20 67.44 -34.76 -81.17
N ARG A 21 68.19 -33.72 -80.78
CA ARG A 21 69.66 -33.63 -80.91
C ARG A 21 70.27 -32.30 -80.43
N ARG A 22 69.93 -31.82 -79.23
CA ARG A 22 70.80 -30.90 -78.46
C ARG A 22 70.73 -31.21 -76.97
N ARG A 23 71.34 -32.34 -76.59
CA ARG A 23 71.83 -32.58 -75.24
C ARG A 23 73.31 -32.22 -75.24
N ARG A 24 73.65 -31.07 -74.69
CA ARG A 24 74.83 -30.88 -73.83
C ARG A 24 74.86 -29.44 -73.31
N ASP A 25 74.72 -29.38 -71.99
CA ASP A 25 75.44 -28.46 -71.11
C ASP A 25 75.11 -26.96 -71.18
N SER A 26 74.26 -26.52 -70.26
CA SER A 26 74.31 -25.17 -69.65
C SER A 26 73.32 -25.14 -68.47
N SER A 27 73.86 -25.29 -67.25
CA SER A 27 73.44 -24.66 -65.99
C SER A 27 72.23 -23.71 -66.11
N ASP A 28 71.04 -23.96 -65.58
CA ASP A 28 70.68 -24.15 -64.15
C ASP A 28 71.58 -23.37 -63.18
N ASP A 29 71.49 -22.03 -63.22
CA ASP A 29 71.66 -21.15 -62.05
C ASP A 29 71.30 -19.68 -62.40
N SER A 30 70.02 -19.38 -62.67
CA SER A 30 69.57 -17.97 -62.84
C SER A 30 68.07 -17.74 -62.52
N SER A 31 67.42 -18.67 -61.83
CA SER A 31 66.10 -18.44 -61.20
C SER A 31 66.26 -18.00 -59.74
N SER A 32 67.33 -18.49 -59.08
CA SER A 32 67.65 -18.19 -57.68
C SER A 32 67.86 -16.70 -57.45
N ASP A 33 68.53 -16.00 -58.38
CA ASP A 33 68.78 -14.56 -58.29
C ASP A 33 67.51 -13.70 -58.46
N GLU A 34 66.58 -14.08 -59.33
CA GLU A 34 65.30 -13.39 -59.52
C GLU A 34 64.40 -13.54 -58.28
N ASP A 35 64.31 -14.76 -57.75
CA ASP A 35 63.55 -15.06 -56.54
C ASP A 35 64.18 -14.42 -55.30
N ALA A 36 65.50 -14.43 -55.16
CA ALA A 36 66.22 -13.74 -54.09
C ALA A 36 66.03 -12.21 -54.17
N ARG A 37 66.04 -11.63 -55.37
CA ARG A 37 65.73 -10.20 -55.57
C ARG A 37 64.29 -9.87 -55.22
N LYS A 38 63.33 -10.76 -55.52
CA LYS A 38 61.91 -10.59 -55.21
C LYS A 38 61.65 -10.71 -53.71
N GLN A 39 62.31 -11.66 -53.03
CA GLN A 39 62.27 -11.79 -51.57
C GLN A 39 62.86 -10.56 -50.89
N ASN A 40 64.02 -10.07 -51.31
CA ASN A 40 64.65 -8.88 -50.74
C ASN A 40 63.83 -7.59 -50.99
N LYS A 41 63.17 -7.48 -52.15
CA LYS A 41 62.20 -6.39 -52.43
C LYS A 41 60.97 -6.47 -51.51
N ASN A 42 60.42 -7.67 -51.32
CA ASN A 42 59.28 -7.90 -50.44
C ASN A 42 59.65 -7.60 -48.98
N GLU A 43 60.82 -8.03 -48.52
CA GLU A 43 61.32 -7.78 -47.16
C GLU A 43 61.48 -6.28 -46.90
N LYS A 44 62.07 -5.53 -47.84
CA LYS A 44 62.16 -4.06 -47.77
C LYS A 44 60.79 -3.37 -47.82
N LEU A 45 59.81 -3.97 -48.49
CA LEU A 45 58.43 -3.47 -48.55
C LEU A 45 57.70 -3.73 -47.21
N ILE A 46 57.86 -4.90 -46.62
CA ILE A 46 57.35 -5.28 -45.30
C ILE A 46 57.90 -4.32 -44.24
N GLN A 47 59.22 -4.11 -44.22
CA GLN A 47 59.86 -3.18 -43.28
C GLN A 47 59.30 -1.77 -43.40
N ARG A 48 59.16 -1.26 -44.64
CA ARG A 48 58.56 0.07 -44.88
C ARG A 48 57.10 0.16 -44.46
N ILE A 49 56.28 -0.88 -44.69
CA ILE A 49 54.87 -0.90 -44.28
C ILE A 49 54.76 -0.97 -42.76
N VAL A 50 55.58 -1.78 -42.10
CA VAL A 50 55.63 -1.90 -40.64
C VAL A 50 56.06 -0.58 -40.01
N GLU A 51 57.11 0.06 -40.51
CA GLU A 51 57.57 1.37 -40.04
C GLU A 51 56.51 2.45 -40.25
N HIS A 52 55.86 2.48 -41.41
CA HIS A 52 54.80 3.44 -41.70
C HIS A 52 53.57 3.21 -40.80
N GLN A 53 53.17 1.96 -40.55
CA GLN A 53 52.09 1.65 -39.62
C GLN A 53 52.48 2.01 -38.18
N LYS A 54 53.70 1.70 -37.71
CA LYS A 54 54.18 2.11 -36.39
C LYS A 54 54.20 3.63 -36.22
N LYS A 55 54.53 4.38 -37.28
CA LYS A 55 54.60 5.84 -37.24
C LYS A 55 53.22 6.52 -37.25
N HIS A 56 52.24 5.93 -37.92
CA HIS A 56 50.90 6.53 -38.12
C HIS A 56 49.77 5.89 -37.31
N LYS A 57 49.99 4.74 -36.68
CA LYS A 57 49.03 4.08 -35.79
C LYS A 57 49.05 4.77 -34.44
N LYS A 58 48.01 5.57 -34.16
CA LYS A 58 47.75 6.09 -32.82
C LYS A 58 47.19 4.95 -31.95
N VAL A 59 47.74 4.82 -30.75
CA VAL A 59 47.21 3.94 -29.71
C VAL A 59 46.29 4.81 -28.86
N ASP A 60 44.98 4.74 -29.10
CA ASP A 60 44.00 5.30 -28.16
C ASP A 60 43.89 4.33 -26.99
N SER A 61 44.66 4.60 -25.94
CA SER A 61 44.66 3.87 -24.68
C SER A 61 44.40 4.84 -23.55
N GLU A 62 43.46 4.51 -22.67
CA GLU A 62 43.14 5.28 -21.46
C GLU A 62 44.25 5.18 -20.40
N TYR A 63 45.15 4.19 -20.53
CA TYR A 63 46.28 3.97 -19.63
C TYR A 63 47.60 4.43 -20.27
N THR A 64 48.41 5.15 -19.48
CA THR A 64 49.77 5.59 -19.83
C THR A 64 50.82 4.55 -19.40
N ASP A 65 52.03 4.62 -19.95
CA ASP A 65 53.13 3.69 -19.61
C ASP A 65 53.47 3.65 -18.11
N GLU A 66 53.19 4.73 -17.39
CA GLU A 66 53.43 4.88 -15.95
C GLU A 66 52.27 4.33 -15.09
N ALA A 67 51.06 4.20 -15.65
CA ALA A 67 49.85 3.75 -14.99
C ALA A 67 49.31 2.45 -15.62
N ASN A 68 50.21 1.56 -16.03
CA ASN A 68 49.87 0.28 -16.64
C ASN A 68 49.62 -0.81 -15.55
N PRO A 69 48.41 -1.40 -15.46
CA PRO A 69 48.08 -2.45 -14.49
C PRO A 69 48.92 -3.73 -14.63
N PHE A 70 49.61 -3.91 -15.75
CA PHE A 70 50.37 -5.13 -16.10
C PHE A 70 51.89 -4.93 -16.07
N GLY A 71 52.39 -3.73 -15.74
CA GLY A 71 53.82 -3.47 -15.53
C GLY A 71 54.71 -3.58 -16.78
N ASP A 72 54.14 -3.53 -17.98
CA ASP A 72 54.90 -3.54 -19.25
C ASP A 72 55.47 -2.13 -19.54
N PRO A 73 56.81 -1.97 -19.70
CA PRO A 73 57.46 -0.68 -19.97
C PRO A 73 57.16 -0.07 -21.35
N ASN A 74 56.45 -0.80 -22.22
CA ASN A 74 56.32 -0.45 -23.63
C ASN A 74 54.88 -0.41 -24.12
N PHE A 75 53.94 -0.22 -23.20
CA PHE A 75 52.50 -0.34 -23.39
C PHE A 75 51.93 0.66 -24.41
N SER A 76 52.50 1.86 -24.49
CA SER A 76 52.12 2.93 -25.43
C SER A 76 52.64 2.71 -26.86
N LYS A 77 53.60 1.80 -27.07
CA LYS A 77 54.18 1.60 -28.39
C LYS A 77 53.24 0.77 -29.28
N PRO A 78 52.93 1.22 -30.51
CA PRO A 78 51.96 0.54 -31.37
C PRO A 78 52.47 -0.83 -31.81
N PHE A 79 51.74 -1.89 -31.43
CA PHE A 79 51.99 -3.24 -31.91
C PHE A 79 51.58 -3.39 -33.38
N VAL A 80 52.51 -3.89 -34.19
CA VAL A 80 52.30 -4.23 -35.60
C VAL A 80 52.71 -5.67 -35.84
N TRP A 81 51.77 -6.48 -36.34
CA TRP A 81 51.98 -7.90 -36.56
C TRP A 81 52.72 -8.14 -37.88
N GLY A 82 54.05 -8.06 -37.86
CA GLY A 82 54.90 -8.20 -39.06
C GLY A 82 54.65 -9.49 -39.86
N LYS A 83 54.53 -10.63 -39.17
CA LYS A 83 54.22 -11.93 -39.80
C LYS A 83 52.86 -11.96 -40.52
N LYS A 84 51.88 -11.17 -40.09
CA LYS A 84 50.58 -11.03 -40.77
C LYS A 84 50.74 -10.26 -42.07
N ILE A 85 51.57 -9.21 -42.07
CA ILE A 85 51.87 -8.40 -43.26
C ILE A 85 52.66 -9.22 -44.29
N GLU A 86 53.65 -10.01 -43.84
CA GLU A 86 54.39 -10.96 -44.67
C GLU A 86 53.45 -11.94 -45.38
N LYS A 87 52.53 -12.57 -44.63
CA LYS A 87 51.55 -13.51 -45.18
C LYS A 87 50.61 -12.83 -46.19
N GLN A 88 50.13 -11.62 -45.90
CA GLN A 88 49.22 -10.87 -46.79
C GLN A 88 49.90 -10.41 -48.10
N ILE A 89 51.20 -10.10 -48.06
CA ILE A 89 51.99 -9.80 -49.27
C ILE A 89 52.24 -11.07 -50.09
N ALA A 90 52.47 -12.21 -49.44
CA ALA A 90 52.60 -13.51 -50.13
C ALA A 90 51.28 -13.96 -50.78
N GLU A 91 50.13 -13.62 -50.19
CA GLU A 91 48.78 -13.88 -50.72
C GLU A 91 48.34 -12.90 -51.82
N GLY A 92 49.14 -11.84 -52.10
CA GLY A 92 48.91 -10.92 -53.22
C GLY A 92 47.97 -9.74 -52.94
N VAL A 93 47.77 -9.37 -51.67
CA VAL A 93 46.95 -8.20 -51.29
C VAL A 93 47.70 -6.89 -51.63
N ASP A 94 47.00 -5.93 -52.25
CA ASP A 94 47.61 -4.66 -52.69
C ASP A 94 48.07 -3.79 -51.50
N VAL A 95 49.23 -3.13 -51.65
CA VAL A 95 49.88 -2.29 -50.63
C VAL A 95 48.97 -1.13 -50.18
N ARG A 96 48.05 -0.68 -51.05
CA ARG A 96 47.05 0.35 -50.74
C ARG A 96 46.02 -0.11 -49.72
N GLU A 97 45.65 -1.40 -49.72
CA GLU A 97 44.71 -1.99 -48.76
C GLU A 97 45.34 -2.28 -47.40
N MET A 98 46.68 -2.28 -47.35
CA MET A 98 47.52 -2.46 -46.15
C MET A 98 47.91 -1.13 -45.47
N SER A 99 47.45 0.00 -46.03
CA SER A 99 47.71 1.33 -45.49
C SER A 99 47.01 1.54 -44.15
N ALA A 100 47.65 2.32 -43.27
CA ALA A 100 47.06 2.76 -42.00
C ALA A 100 45.66 3.40 -42.17
N LYS A 101 45.38 4.03 -43.32
CA LYS A 101 44.05 4.58 -43.64
C LYS A 101 42.99 3.51 -43.91
N ALA A 102 43.35 2.41 -44.57
CA ALA A 102 42.44 1.31 -44.86
C ALA A 102 42.14 0.49 -43.58
N GLU A 103 43.14 0.29 -42.73
CA GLU A 103 42.97 -0.35 -41.42
C GLU A 103 42.14 0.54 -40.47
N ALA A 104 42.37 1.86 -40.47
CA ALA A 104 41.55 2.82 -39.72
C ALA A 104 40.08 2.80 -40.18
N LYS A 105 39.81 2.70 -41.49
CA LYS A 105 38.44 2.56 -42.01
C LYS A 105 37.77 1.25 -41.55
N ARG A 106 38.50 0.12 -41.57
CA ARG A 106 37.99 -1.16 -41.03
C ARG A 106 37.79 -1.11 -39.51
N HIS A 107 38.60 -0.35 -38.80
CA HIS A 107 38.41 -0.10 -37.37
C HIS A 107 37.16 0.74 -37.12
N GLN A 108 36.96 1.83 -37.86
CA GLN A 108 35.76 2.67 -37.81
C GLN A 108 34.49 1.85 -38.10
N SER A 109 34.48 1.02 -39.15
CA SER A 109 33.33 0.14 -39.41
C SER A 109 33.05 -0.87 -38.28
N ARG A 110 34.09 -1.39 -37.61
CA ARG A 110 33.92 -2.25 -36.43
C ARG A 110 33.39 -1.50 -35.22
N LEU A 111 33.83 -0.26 -35.01
CA LEU A 111 33.30 0.61 -33.96
C LEU A 111 31.83 0.95 -34.22
N GLU A 112 31.47 1.31 -35.46
CA GLU A 112 30.09 1.58 -35.86
C GLU A 112 29.19 0.34 -35.68
N GLU A 113 29.70 -0.87 -35.98
CA GLU A 113 28.99 -2.12 -35.73
C GLU A 113 28.84 -2.39 -34.22
N ALA A 114 29.90 -2.18 -33.44
CA ALA A 114 29.89 -2.30 -31.99
C ALA A 114 28.92 -1.30 -31.34
N GLU A 115 28.86 -0.05 -31.81
CA GLU A 115 27.90 0.96 -31.37
C GLU A 115 26.46 0.55 -31.67
N LYS A 116 26.18 -0.03 -32.85
CA LYS A 116 24.86 -0.57 -33.19
C LYS A 116 24.47 -1.78 -32.32
N VAL A 117 25.44 -2.58 -31.90
CA VAL A 117 25.21 -3.70 -30.96
C VAL A 117 24.98 -3.18 -29.55
N LYS A 118 25.77 -2.19 -29.10
CA LYS A 118 25.62 -1.53 -27.80
C LYS A 118 24.26 -0.87 -27.65
N LYS A 119 23.80 -0.10 -28.64
CA LYS A 119 22.45 0.49 -28.65
C LYS A 119 21.35 -0.56 -28.55
N ARG A 120 21.50 -1.73 -29.20
CA ARG A 120 20.55 -2.86 -29.09
C ARG A 120 20.61 -3.59 -27.75
N GLN A 121 21.72 -3.51 -27.03
CA GLN A 121 21.82 -4.03 -25.67
C GLN A 121 21.18 -3.05 -24.68
N GLU A 122 21.52 -1.77 -24.76
CA GLU A 122 20.93 -0.69 -23.97
C GLU A 122 19.39 -0.65 -24.13
N GLN A 123 18.87 -0.80 -25.35
CA GLN A 123 17.41 -0.87 -25.57
C GLN A 123 16.75 -2.07 -24.88
N ARG A 124 17.38 -3.25 -24.92
CA ARG A 124 16.84 -4.47 -24.26
C ARG A 124 17.00 -4.42 -22.75
N GLU A 125 18.05 -3.77 -22.26
CA GLU A 125 18.26 -3.55 -20.83
C GLU A 125 17.25 -2.55 -20.29
N ALA A 126 17.05 -1.42 -20.95
CA ALA A 126 16.03 -0.44 -20.61
C ALA A 126 14.60 -1.03 -20.67
N GLU A 127 14.29 -1.86 -21.67
CA GLU A 127 13.00 -2.56 -21.75
C GLU A 127 12.80 -3.56 -20.59
N ARG A 128 13.85 -4.31 -20.23
CA ARG A 128 13.82 -5.23 -19.08
C ARG A 128 13.73 -4.49 -17.76
N GLU A 129 14.45 -3.38 -17.61
CA GLU A 129 14.41 -2.52 -16.43
C GLU A 129 13.03 -1.87 -16.27
N ALA A 130 12.43 -1.39 -17.37
CA ALA A 130 11.06 -0.87 -17.37
C ALA A 130 10.04 -1.96 -16.99
N MET A 131 10.18 -3.17 -17.54
CA MET A 131 9.31 -4.29 -17.20
C MET A 131 9.49 -4.72 -15.73
N GLN A 132 10.73 -4.75 -15.22
CA GLN A 132 11.01 -5.07 -13.82
C GLN A 132 10.44 -4.00 -12.89
N ALA A 133 10.61 -2.72 -13.21
CA ALA A 133 10.06 -1.61 -12.45
C ALA A 133 8.51 -1.66 -12.43
N GLU A 134 7.87 -1.98 -13.56
CA GLU A 134 6.41 -2.15 -13.63
C GLU A 134 5.94 -3.31 -12.75
N LEU A 135 6.61 -4.46 -12.81
CA LEU A 135 6.29 -5.61 -11.95
C LEU A 135 6.49 -5.30 -10.46
N GLU A 136 7.55 -4.58 -10.11
CA GLU A 136 7.80 -4.14 -8.73
C GLU A 136 6.72 -3.17 -8.25
N MET A 137 6.27 -2.25 -9.10
CA MET A 137 5.16 -1.36 -8.79
C MET A 137 3.87 -2.15 -8.54
N ILE A 138 3.53 -3.08 -9.42
CA ILE A 138 2.36 -3.96 -9.24
C ILE A 138 2.48 -4.79 -7.96
N GLN A 139 3.67 -5.30 -7.63
CA GLN A 139 3.88 -6.05 -6.38
C GLN A 139 3.71 -5.17 -5.15
N ARG A 140 4.21 -3.94 -5.17
CA ARG A 140 4.02 -2.97 -4.07
C ARG A 140 2.55 -2.61 -3.90
N GLU A 141 1.83 -2.38 -5.00
CA GLU A 141 0.39 -2.10 -4.96
C GLU A 141 -0.41 -3.27 -4.39
N ARG A 142 -0.08 -4.51 -4.80
CA ARG A 142 -0.71 -5.72 -4.23
C ARG A 142 -0.41 -5.88 -2.75
N ALA A 143 0.86 -5.72 -2.34
CA ALA A 143 1.24 -5.81 -0.94
C ALA A 143 0.55 -4.73 -0.08
N ALA A 144 0.39 -3.52 -0.61
CA ALA A 144 -0.36 -2.46 0.05
C ALA A 144 -1.86 -2.80 0.18
N ALA A 145 -2.48 -3.35 -0.86
CA ALA A 145 -3.87 -3.80 -0.79
C ALA A 145 -4.06 -4.95 0.21
N GLU A 146 -3.16 -5.93 0.23
CA GLU A 146 -3.17 -7.03 1.21
C GLU A 146 -2.97 -6.53 2.63
N ALA A 147 -2.10 -5.54 2.85
CA ALA A 147 -1.88 -4.93 4.15
C ALA A 147 -3.16 -4.27 4.70
N VAL A 148 -3.89 -3.52 3.87
CA VAL A 148 -5.16 -2.91 4.24
C VAL A 148 -6.23 -3.96 4.58
N GLU A 149 -6.28 -5.06 3.82
CA GLU A 149 -7.22 -6.15 4.11
C GLU A 149 -6.89 -6.85 5.44
N LEU A 150 -5.60 -7.07 5.72
CA LEU A 150 -5.15 -7.65 6.98
C LEU A 150 -5.45 -6.72 8.17
N GLU A 151 -5.27 -5.41 8.01
CA GLU A 151 -5.63 -4.42 9.03
C GLU A 151 -7.13 -4.50 9.38
N ARG A 152 -8.00 -4.51 8.37
CA ARG A 152 -9.46 -4.68 8.59
C ARG A 152 -9.80 -5.98 9.31
N LYS A 153 -9.19 -7.11 8.89
CA LYS A 153 -9.38 -8.40 9.56
C LYS A 153 -8.89 -8.38 11.01
N GLN A 154 -7.84 -7.62 11.30
CA GLN A 154 -7.35 -7.43 12.67
C GLN A 154 -8.33 -6.60 13.50
N GLU A 155 -8.87 -5.50 12.97
CA GLU A 155 -9.91 -4.70 13.64
C GLU A 155 -11.14 -5.56 13.98
N ASP A 156 -11.64 -6.35 13.03
CA ASP A 156 -12.77 -7.27 13.24
C ASP A 156 -12.46 -8.32 14.32
N PHE A 157 -11.25 -8.88 14.31
CA PHE A 157 -10.82 -9.85 15.31
C PHE A 157 -10.74 -9.22 16.70
N LEU A 158 -10.22 -7.99 16.81
CA LEU A 158 -10.12 -7.26 18.08
C LEU A 158 -11.51 -6.91 18.63
N LEU A 159 -12.44 -6.52 17.75
CA LEU A 159 -13.83 -6.29 18.11
C LEU A 159 -14.46 -7.55 18.68
N GLU A 160 -14.27 -8.69 18.02
CA GLU A 160 -14.80 -9.97 18.47
C GLU A 160 -14.17 -10.42 19.79
N GLN A 161 -12.86 -10.25 19.96
CA GLN A 161 -12.20 -10.49 21.24
C GLN A 161 -12.78 -9.62 22.35
N SER A 162 -13.06 -8.34 22.07
CA SER A 162 -13.66 -7.43 23.05
C SER A 162 -15.04 -7.92 23.50
N LYS A 163 -15.91 -8.31 22.55
CA LYS A 163 -17.22 -8.90 22.84
C LYS A 163 -17.11 -10.16 23.68
N MET A 164 -16.23 -11.09 23.30
CA MET A 164 -16.02 -12.35 24.02
C MET A 164 -15.54 -12.10 25.46
N ARG A 165 -14.66 -11.12 25.67
CA ARG A 165 -14.22 -10.72 27.02
C ARG A 165 -15.36 -10.12 27.84
N SER A 166 -16.20 -9.27 27.23
CA SER A 166 -17.38 -8.72 27.91
C SER A 166 -18.38 -9.82 28.29
N GLN A 167 -18.64 -10.78 27.40
CA GLN A 167 -19.48 -11.94 27.69
C GLN A 167 -18.92 -12.80 28.83
N ALA A 168 -17.62 -13.09 28.82
CA ALA A 168 -16.99 -13.86 29.89
C ALA A 168 -17.16 -13.19 31.26
N ARG A 169 -16.93 -11.87 31.34
CA ARG A 169 -17.11 -11.11 32.60
C ARG A 169 -18.56 -11.07 33.08
N LEU A 170 -19.51 -10.98 32.15
CA LEU A 170 -20.94 -11.06 32.45
C LEU A 170 -21.31 -12.43 33.03
N ALA A 171 -20.84 -13.51 32.40
CA ALA A 171 -21.06 -14.87 32.86
C ALA A 171 -20.41 -15.16 34.22
N GLU A 172 -19.24 -14.57 34.50
CA GLU A 172 -18.54 -14.67 35.78
C GLU A 172 -19.18 -13.83 36.91
N GLY A 173 -20.17 -12.99 36.61
CA GLY A 173 -20.84 -12.13 37.60
C GLY A 173 -19.98 -10.95 38.06
N ARG A 174 -18.96 -10.56 37.28
CA ARG A 174 -18.11 -9.39 37.53
C ARG A 174 -18.18 -8.40 36.35
N PRO A 175 -19.37 -7.88 36.00
CA PRO A 175 -19.50 -6.96 34.89
C PRO A 175 -18.83 -5.61 35.18
N ARG A 176 -18.16 -5.06 34.18
CA ARG A 176 -17.86 -3.62 34.12
C ARG A 176 -19.04 -2.88 33.51
N ALA A 177 -19.10 -1.57 33.74
CA ALA A 177 -20.10 -0.68 33.14
C ALA A 177 -20.19 -0.83 31.61
N VAL A 178 -19.03 -0.90 30.95
CA VAL A 178 -19.00 -1.07 29.49
C VAL A 178 -19.53 -2.43 29.04
N ASP A 179 -19.39 -3.48 29.84
CA ASP A 179 -19.83 -4.83 29.44
C ASP A 179 -21.36 -4.88 29.33
N ALA A 180 -22.08 -4.18 30.21
CA ALA A 180 -23.53 -4.05 30.12
C ALA A 180 -23.98 -3.24 28.89
N LEU A 181 -23.27 -2.14 28.58
CA LEU A 181 -23.54 -1.35 27.37
C LEU A 181 -23.19 -2.12 26.09
N ALA A 182 -22.09 -2.86 26.09
CA ALA A 182 -21.71 -3.73 24.98
C ALA A 182 -22.75 -4.84 24.78
N ALA A 183 -23.28 -5.43 25.85
CA ALA A 183 -24.37 -6.41 25.74
C ALA A 183 -25.62 -5.80 25.08
N LEU A 184 -26.00 -4.58 25.45
CA LEU A 184 -27.12 -3.87 24.83
C LEU A 184 -26.87 -3.57 23.34
N VAL A 185 -25.68 -3.09 22.99
CA VAL A 185 -25.33 -2.66 21.63
C VAL A 185 -25.23 -3.84 20.67
N TYR A 186 -24.54 -4.91 21.09
CA TYR A 186 -24.24 -6.08 20.26
C TYR A 186 -25.19 -7.27 20.48
N ASP A 187 -26.27 -7.09 21.25
CA ASP A 187 -27.25 -8.13 21.58
C ASP A 187 -26.59 -9.38 22.20
N LEU A 188 -25.65 -9.18 23.12
CA LEU A 188 -24.91 -10.27 23.78
C LEU A 188 -25.77 -10.89 24.90
N PRO A 189 -25.66 -12.21 25.14
CA PRO A 189 -26.37 -12.87 26.22
C PRO A 189 -25.85 -12.41 27.60
N GLY A 190 -26.72 -12.49 28.61
CA GLY A 190 -26.37 -12.26 30.02
C GLY A 190 -26.90 -10.97 30.65
N VAL A 191 -27.48 -10.07 29.85
CA VAL A 191 -28.18 -8.87 30.35
C VAL A 191 -29.51 -8.76 29.63
N ASP A 192 -30.61 -8.67 30.36
CA ASP A 192 -31.89 -8.28 29.78
C ASP A 192 -31.86 -6.76 29.52
N PRO A 193 -32.05 -6.30 28.26
CA PRO A 193 -32.18 -4.88 27.96
C PRO A 193 -33.19 -4.15 28.85
N ALA A 194 -34.27 -4.82 29.30
CA ALA A 194 -35.30 -4.23 30.14
C ALA A 194 -34.81 -3.95 31.59
N GLU A 195 -33.84 -4.71 32.08
CA GLU A 195 -33.26 -4.54 33.42
C GLU A 195 -32.13 -3.51 33.45
N LEU A 196 -31.49 -3.26 32.30
CA LEU A 196 -30.46 -2.26 32.16
C LEU A 196 -31.08 -0.88 31.97
N ASP A 197 -30.81 0.06 32.89
CA ASP A 197 -31.02 1.49 32.63
C ASP A 197 -29.68 2.18 32.34
N PRO A 198 -29.37 2.50 31.07
CA PRO A 198 -28.18 3.26 30.72
C PRO A 198 -28.10 4.60 31.46
N GLY A 199 -29.25 5.20 31.81
CA GLY A 199 -29.28 6.48 32.50
C GLY A 199 -28.68 6.43 33.90
N SER A 200 -29.09 5.44 34.69
CA SER A 200 -28.53 5.20 36.03
C SER A 200 -27.01 4.99 36.01
N LEU A 201 -26.46 4.44 34.93
CA LEU A 201 -25.01 4.21 34.79
C LEU A 201 -24.23 5.49 34.48
N LEU A 202 -24.84 6.39 33.69
CA LEU A 202 -24.15 7.56 33.12
C LEU A 202 -24.33 8.83 33.94
N TYR A 203 -25.49 9.00 34.56
CA TYR A 203 -25.85 10.22 35.30
C TYR A 203 -26.62 9.92 36.61
N GLY A 204 -26.61 8.66 37.06
CA GLY A 204 -27.15 8.27 38.37
C GLY A 204 -26.16 8.48 39.52
N PRO A 205 -26.58 8.24 40.78
CA PRO A 205 -25.73 8.40 41.97
C PRO A 205 -24.48 7.52 41.97
N GLY A 206 -24.45 6.46 41.16
CA GLY A 206 -23.30 5.57 40.98
C GLY A 206 -22.26 6.04 39.96
N ALA A 207 -22.52 7.13 39.23
CA ALA A 207 -21.65 7.68 38.19
C ALA A 207 -20.43 8.41 38.79
N THR A 208 -19.54 7.67 39.44
CA THR A 208 -18.33 8.21 40.03
C THR A 208 -17.33 8.67 38.95
N LEU A 209 -16.47 9.63 39.29
CA LEU A 209 -15.43 10.13 38.40
C LEU A 209 -14.52 9.02 37.85
N GLY A 210 -14.20 8.01 38.67
CA GLY A 210 -13.41 6.85 38.25
C GLY A 210 -14.15 6.01 37.20
N LEU A 211 -15.40 5.67 37.48
CA LEU A 211 -16.26 4.89 36.57
C LEU A 211 -16.41 5.58 35.20
N LEU A 212 -16.69 6.89 35.21
CA LEU A 212 -16.88 7.66 33.98
C LEU A 212 -15.58 7.75 33.15
N ARG A 213 -14.41 7.82 33.80
CA ARG A 213 -13.10 7.80 33.09
C ARG A 213 -12.85 6.46 32.42
N GLU A 214 -13.08 5.36 33.14
CA GLU A 214 -12.96 4.00 32.60
C GLU A 214 -13.94 3.81 31.44
N LEU A 215 -15.20 4.21 31.63
CA LEU A 215 -16.24 4.07 30.62
C LEU A 215 -15.92 4.88 29.36
N ARG A 216 -15.36 6.09 29.49
CA ARG A 216 -14.92 6.89 28.34
C ARG A 216 -13.83 6.17 27.55
N ALA A 217 -12.83 5.63 28.24
CA ALA A 217 -11.71 4.93 27.59
C ALA A 217 -12.18 3.64 26.90
N ASP A 218 -13.02 2.85 27.58
CA ASP A 218 -13.57 1.63 27.00
C ASP A 218 -14.52 1.95 25.81
N ALA A 219 -15.35 3.01 25.90
CA ALA A 219 -16.23 3.45 24.81
C ALA A 219 -15.46 3.91 23.57
N ALA A 220 -14.37 4.67 23.75
CA ALA A 220 -13.49 5.09 22.66
C ALA A 220 -12.87 3.88 21.94
N ALA A 221 -12.45 2.85 22.69
CA ALA A 221 -11.93 1.62 22.10
C ALA A 221 -12.99 0.90 21.24
N PHE A 222 -14.26 0.84 21.68
CA PHE A 222 -15.33 0.26 20.86
C PHE A 222 -15.65 1.11 19.61
N GLN A 223 -15.59 2.43 19.72
CA GLN A 223 -15.83 3.34 18.59
C GLN A 223 -14.74 3.23 17.50
N GLU A 224 -13.48 3.00 17.89
CA GLU A 224 -12.40 2.76 16.92
C GLU A 224 -12.59 1.44 16.17
N LEU A 225 -13.09 0.41 16.85
CA LEU A 225 -13.25 -0.95 16.31
C LEU A 225 -14.54 -1.14 15.50
N ASP A 226 -15.65 -0.46 15.84
CA ASP A 226 -16.97 -0.67 15.23
C ASP A 226 -17.41 0.51 14.35
N ARG A 227 -16.70 0.70 13.23
CA ARG A 227 -16.99 1.75 12.24
C ARG A 227 -17.99 1.34 11.16
N VAL A 228 -18.39 0.06 11.13
CA VAL A 228 -19.18 -0.51 10.02
C VAL A 228 -20.66 -0.20 10.15
N ASP A 229 -21.20 -0.18 11.36
CA ASP A 229 -22.62 0.06 11.61
C ASP A 229 -22.87 1.48 12.10
N ALA A 230 -23.57 2.26 11.29
CA ALA A 230 -23.87 3.67 11.59
C ALA A 230 -24.68 3.85 12.88
N GLY A 231 -25.55 2.90 13.23
CA GLY A 231 -26.35 2.95 14.46
C GLY A 231 -25.50 2.71 15.71
N ARG A 232 -24.62 1.71 15.67
CA ARG A 232 -23.70 1.42 16.79
C ARG A 232 -22.64 2.51 16.94
N ALA A 233 -22.08 3.00 15.84
CA ALA A 233 -21.15 4.13 15.86
C ALA A 233 -21.80 5.40 16.46
N ALA A 234 -23.05 5.70 16.10
CA ALA A 234 -23.81 6.80 16.67
C ALA A 234 -24.05 6.62 18.18
N PHE A 235 -24.30 5.38 18.64
CA PHE A 235 -24.41 5.07 20.07
C PHE A 235 -23.12 5.36 20.84
N TRP A 236 -21.97 4.88 20.37
CA TRP A 236 -20.70 5.12 21.05
C TRP A 236 -20.31 6.62 21.05
N ALA A 237 -20.60 7.35 19.97
CA ALA A 237 -20.40 8.80 19.91
C ALA A 237 -21.33 9.59 20.87
N ALA A 238 -22.61 9.20 20.94
CA ALA A 238 -23.55 9.77 21.89
C ALA A 238 -23.11 9.48 23.33
N LEU A 239 -22.65 8.25 23.60
CA LEU A 239 -22.11 7.84 24.89
C LEU A 239 -20.89 8.68 25.28
N GLU A 240 -19.93 8.89 24.37
CA GLU A 240 -18.76 9.73 24.64
C GLU A 240 -19.17 11.16 25.02
N THR A 241 -20.16 11.73 24.31
CA THR A 241 -20.68 13.07 24.59
C THR A 241 -21.30 13.15 25.99
N VAL A 242 -22.13 12.18 26.38
CA VAL A 242 -22.76 12.14 27.71
C VAL A 242 -21.73 11.91 28.82
N VAL A 243 -20.81 10.96 28.63
CA VAL A 243 -19.75 10.66 29.61
C VAL A 243 -18.79 11.85 29.75
N GLY A 244 -18.44 12.51 28.65
CA GLY A 244 -17.62 13.72 28.65
C GLY A 244 -18.26 14.85 29.45
N ALA A 245 -19.56 15.09 29.26
CA ALA A 245 -20.31 16.07 30.05
C ALA A 245 -20.39 15.68 31.53
N GLY A 246 -20.70 14.43 31.85
CA GLY A 246 -20.73 13.92 33.22
C GLY A 246 -19.37 14.00 33.92
N LEU A 247 -18.27 13.76 33.19
CA LEU A 247 -16.91 13.93 33.71
C LEU A 247 -16.61 15.38 34.07
N ALA A 248 -16.99 16.33 33.22
CA ALA A 248 -16.78 17.75 33.49
C ALA A 248 -17.60 18.20 34.71
N GLU A 249 -18.84 17.73 34.84
CA GLU A 249 -19.69 17.97 36.01
C GLU A 249 -19.09 17.38 37.30
N ALA A 250 -18.65 16.11 37.27
CA ALA A 250 -18.05 15.43 38.42
C ALA A 250 -16.71 16.06 38.85
N GLN A 251 -15.87 16.49 37.90
CA GLN A 251 -14.62 17.18 38.20
C GLN A 251 -14.87 18.54 38.86
N ARG A 252 -15.85 19.29 38.33
CA ARG A 252 -16.26 20.56 38.91
C ARG A 252 -16.77 20.37 40.33
N GLU A 253 -17.61 19.37 40.59
CA GLU A 253 -18.13 19.09 41.93
C GLU A 253 -17.00 18.73 42.91
N GLU A 254 -16.07 17.83 42.54
CA GLU A 254 -14.94 17.45 43.39
C GLU A 254 -14.01 18.64 43.68
N GLU A 255 -13.76 19.51 42.69
CA GLU A 255 -12.93 20.70 42.86
C GLU A 255 -13.59 21.75 43.75
N VAL A 256 -14.91 21.96 43.59
CA VAL A 256 -15.70 22.83 44.45
C VAL A 256 -15.72 22.31 45.88
N ASP A 257 -15.92 21.02 46.09
CA ASP A 257 -15.96 20.42 47.42
C ASP A 257 -14.58 20.38 48.08
N ARG A 258 -13.52 20.16 47.30
CA ARG A 258 -12.14 20.30 47.76
C ARG A 258 -11.83 21.73 48.20
N ALA A 259 -12.28 22.73 47.45
CA ALA A 259 -12.12 24.14 47.80
C ALA A 259 -12.88 24.48 49.10
N LYS A 260 -14.15 24.05 49.22
CA LYS A 260 -14.93 24.20 50.46
C LYS A 260 -14.26 23.52 51.65
N ALA A 261 -13.78 22.29 51.49
CA ALA A 261 -13.12 21.54 52.55
C ALA A 261 -11.81 22.19 53.02
N ARG A 262 -11.11 22.90 52.13
CA ARG A 262 -9.89 23.66 52.42
C ARG A 262 -10.14 25.10 52.88
N GLY A 263 -11.40 25.57 52.84
CA GLY A 263 -11.75 26.96 53.09
C GLY A 263 -11.20 27.93 52.03
N GLU A 264 -10.82 27.41 50.86
CA GLU A 264 -10.33 28.18 49.73
C GLU A 264 -11.52 28.71 48.91
N PRO A 265 -11.40 29.91 48.29
CA PRO A 265 -12.41 30.38 47.37
C PRO A 265 -12.53 29.41 46.20
N THR A 266 -13.76 29.21 45.71
CA THR A 266 -14.04 28.40 44.53
C THR A 266 -13.10 28.81 43.38
N PRO A 267 -12.43 27.86 42.70
CA PRO A 267 -11.46 28.20 41.65
C PRO A 267 -12.04 29.19 40.64
N ALA A 268 -11.24 30.19 40.23
CA ALA A 268 -11.69 31.28 39.37
C ALA A 268 -12.37 30.80 38.07
N GLN A 269 -11.91 29.66 37.53
CA GLN A 269 -12.48 28.96 36.37
C GLN A 269 -13.94 28.50 36.54
N TYR A 270 -14.41 28.30 37.78
CA TYR A 270 -15.83 28.00 38.08
C TYR A 270 -16.54 29.14 38.82
N ALA A 271 -15.78 30.13 39.30
CA ALA A 271 -16.31 31.32 39.95
C ALA A 271 -16.75 32.36 38.92
N VAL A 272 -16.01 32.49 37.81
CA VAL A 272 -16.48 33.21 36.62
C VAL A 272 -17.52 32.33 35.94
N ARG A 273 -18.78 32.53 36.33
CA ARG A 273 -19.92 32.06 35.53
C ARG A 273 -19.73 32.64 34.13
N GLU A 274 -19.85 31.82 33.09
CA GLU A 274 -19.88 32.30 31.70
C GLU A 274 -20.79 33.53 31.65
N ALA A 275 -20.30 34.64 31.08
CA ALA A 275 -21.03 35.91 31.10
C ALA A 275 -22.43 35.70 30.49
N GLY A 276 -23.49 36.06 31.22
CA GLY A 276 -24.89 35.83 30.83
C GLY A 276 -25.53 34.55 31.39
N TRP A 277 -24.77 33.64 32.00
CA TRP A 277 -25.31 32.36 32.48
C TRP A 277 -25.67 32.37 33.98
N HIS A 278 -26.97 32.46 34.30
CA HIS A 278 -27.48 32.37 35.67
C HIS A 278 -27.96 30.96 36.01
N GLY A 279 -27.75 30.51 37.27
CA GLY A 279 -28.20 29.19 37.73
C GLY A 279 -29.73 28.96 37.68
N SER A 280 -30.53 30.04 37.66
CA SER A 280 -31.97 29.96 37.39
C SER A 280 -32.26 29.59 35.93
N ILE A 281 -31.49 30.18 34.99
CA ILE A 281 -31.60 29.91 33.56
C ILE A 281 -31.16 28.47 33.26
N GLU A 282 -30.18 27.95 33.98
CA GLU A 282 -29.80 26.53 33.88
C GLU A 282 -30.95 25.58 34.22
N ALA A 283 -31.69 25.85 35.30
CA ALA A 283 -32.85 25.04 35.67
C ALA A 283 -33.98 25.16 34.63
N ASP A 284 -34.23 26.36 34.13
CA ASP A 284 -35.25 26.63 33.12
C ASP A 284 -34.90 25.97 31.76
N VAL A 285 -33.65 26.07 31.32
CA VAL A 285 -33.15 25.40 30.10
C VAL A 285 -33.21 23.88 30.26
N ARG A 286 -32.81 23.35 31.42
CA ARG A 286 -32.93 21.91 31.69
C ARG A 286 -34.39 21.46 31.66
N ALA A 287 -35.30 22.19 32.29
CA ALA A 287 -36.73 21.88 32.25
C ALA A 287 -37.31 22.00 30.84
N MET A 288 -36.84 22.97 30.05
CA MET A 288 -37.23 23.14 28.65
C MET A 288 -36.76 21.98 27.78
N LEU A 289 -35.57 21.41 28.04
CA LEU A 289 -35.01 20.31 27.24
C LEU A 289 -35.45 18.92 27.74
N ALA A 290 -35.83 18.80 29.01
CA ALA A 290 -36.25 17.56 29.61
C ALA A 290 -37.49 16.95 28.92
N GLY A 291 -37.43 15.64 28.66
CA GLY A 291 -38.55 14.88 28.10
C GLY A 291 -38.82 15.09 26.61
N LYS A 292 -38.06 15.96 25.92
CA LYS A 292 -38.17 16.12 24.47
C LYS A 292 -37.57 14.93 23.73
N THR A 293 -38.16 14.64 22.57
CA THR A 293 -37.69 13.60 21.65
C THR A 293 -36.44 14.05 20.89
N LEU A 294 -35.69 13.10 20.33
CA LEU A 294 -34.50 13.39 19.53
C LEU A 294 -34.82 14.36 18.37
N ARG A 295 -35.98 14.17 17.73
CA ARG A 295 -36.44 15.04 16.63
C ARG A 295 -36.71 16.46 17.10
N GLU A 296 -37.47 16.62 18.18
CA GLU A 296 -37.80 17.94 18.74
C GLU A 296 -36.55 18.70 19.19
N LEU A 297 -35.57 18.00 19.76
CA LEU A 297 -34.28 18.59 20.11
C LEU A 297 -33.49 19.01 18.86
N GLY A 298 -33.52 18.21 17.79
CA GLY A 298 -32.91 18.58 16.51
C GLY A 298 -33.55 19.80 15.85
N ASP A 299 -34.89 19.90 15.90
CA ASP A 299 -35.61 21.07 15.37
C ASP A 299 -35.26 22.35 16.15
N LEU A 300 -35.09 22.24 17.47
CA LEU A 300 -34.65 23.35 18.33
C LEU A 300 -33.20 23.75 18.04
N GLU A 301 -32.31 22.78 17.85
CA GLU A 301 -30.91 23.02 17.47
C GLU A 301 -30.81 23.80 16.16
N ALA A 302 -31.53 23.35 15.13
CA ALA A 302 -31.55 24.00 13.82
C ALA A 302 -32.08 25.44 13.91
N ARG A 303 -33.17 25.65 14.66
CA ARG A 303 -33.76 26.98 14.87
C ARG A 303 -32.82 27.94 15.60
N ILE A 304 -32.15 27.47 16.65
CA ILE A 304 -31.19 28.28 17.41
C ILE A 304 -29.95 28.57 16.55
N GLY A 305 -29.49 27.59 15.77
CA GLY A 305 -28.39 27.77 14.82
C GLY A 305 -28.70 28.84 13.75
N GLU A 306 -29.88 28.77 13.12
CA GLU A 306 -30.31 29.77 12.14
C GLU A 306 -30.40 31.17 12.73
N GLN A 307 -30.87 31.30 13.98
CA GLN A 307 -30.95 32.59 14.68
C GLN A 307 -29.57 33.16 15.07
N LEU A 308 -28.57 32.29 15.31
CA LEU A 308 -27.19 32.69 15.52
C LEU A 308 -26.52 33.13 14.22
N ASP A 309 -26.73 32.37 13.14
CA ASP A 309 -26.16 32.64 11.81
C ASP A 309 -26.76 33.92 11.18
N SER A 310 -28.03 34.22 11.45
CA SER A 310 -28.68 35.45 10.99
C SER A 310 -28.18 36.71 11.71
N GLY A 311 -27.45 36.56 12.83
CA GLY A 311 -27.02 37.66 13.67
C GLY A 311 -28.14 38.38 14.42
N GLU A 312 -29.36 37.82 14.41
CA GLU A 312 -30.53 38.35 15.14
C GLU A 312 -30.60 37.85 16.60
N ALA A 313 -29.62 37.05 17.03
CA ALA A 313 -29.50 36.57 18.39
C ALA A 313 -29.25 37.73 19.37
N ALA A 314 -30.18 37.92 20.31
CA ALA A 314 -30.08 38.96 21.35
C ALA A 314 -28.87 38.77 22.28
N ASP A 315 -28.45 37.53 22.51
CA ASP A 315 -27.29 37.15 23.33
C ASP A 315 -26.62 35.91 22.69
N PRO A 316 -25.65 36.10 21.78
CA PRO A 316 -24.99 35.01 21.07
C PRO A 316 -24.29 34.02 22.00
N GLU A 317 -23.63 34.52 23.05
CA GLU A 317 -22.92 33.73 24.05
C GLU A 317 -23.88 32.82 24.83
N TYR A 318 -25.04 33.35 25.22
CA TYR A 318 -26.10 32.55 25.83
C TYR A 318 -26.56 31.41 24.92
N TRP A 319 -26.89 31.70 23.65
CA TRP A 319 -27.39 30.66 22.73
C TRP A 319 -26.32 29.62 22.40
N GLN A 320 -25.04 30.00 22.34
CA GLN A 320 -23.93 29.05 22.21
C GLN A 320 -23.85 28.10 23.40
N ALA A 321 -23.98 28.60 24.63
CA ALA A 321 -24.01 27.75 25.82
C ALA A 321 -25.31 26.92 25.94
N VAL A 322 -26.43 27.37 25.38
CA VAL A 322 -27.63 26.53 25.21
C VAL A 322 -27.36 25.39 24.21
N LEU A 323 -26.68 25.67 23.09
CA LEU A 323 -26.34 24.65 22.08
C LEU A 323 -25.42 23.56 22.64
N THR A 324 -24.41 23.91 23.44
CA THR A 324 -23.53 22.90 24.06
C THR A 324 -24.33 21.96 24.97
N ARG A 325 -25.25 22.49 25.79
CA ARG A 325 -26.14 21.70 26.65
C ARG A 325 -27.15 20.90 25.85
N LEU A 326 -27.68 21.47 24.77
CA LEU A 326 -28.61 20.79 23.87
C LEU A 326 -27.94 19.59 23.20
N SER A 327 -26.67 19.69 22.82
CA SER A 327 -25.92 18.56 22.26
C SER A 327 -25.84 17.36 23.23
N VAL A 328 -25.68 17.65 24.53
CA VAL A 328 -25.66 16.63 25.59
C VAL A 328 -27.05 16.03 25.80
N GLU A 329 -28.10 16.85 25.87
CA GLU A 329 -29.48 16.37 26.01
C GLU A 329 -29.95 15.58 24.77
N ARG A 330 -29.49 15.97 23.58
CA ARG A 330 -29.71 15.24 22.33
C ARG A 330 -29.05 13.87 22.39
N ALA A 331 -27.80 13.79 22.84
CA ALA A 331 -27.11 12.52 23.04
C ALA A 331 -27.82 11.64 24.09
N ARG A 332 -28.28 12.23 25.21
CA ARG A 332 -29.10 11.53 26.21
C ARG A 332 -30.41 11.00 25.62
N ALA A 333 -31.12 11.82 24.83
CA ALA A 333 -32.34 11.42 24.14
C ALA A 333 -32.09 10.27 23.14
N PHE A 334 -31.01 10.35 22.37
CA PHE A 334 -30.60 9.28 21.45
C PHE A 334 -30.37 7.96 22.20
N LEU A 335 -29.61 7.98 23.31
CA LEU A 335 -29.35 6.77 24.09
C LEU A 335 -30.64 6.17 24.67
N ARG A 336 -31.58 7.01 25.12
CA ARG A 336 -32.91 6.55 25.60
C ARG A 336 -33.73 5.92 24.48
N GLU A 337 -33.79 6.55 23.31
CA GLU A 337 -34.55 6.02 22.16
C GLU A 337 -33.94 4.72 21.63
N PHE A 338 -32.61 4.65 21.54
CA PHE A 338 -31.87 3.44 21.16
C PHE A 338 -32.12 2.29 22.13
N HIS A 339 -32.04 2.56 23.44
CA HIS A 339 -32.37 1.58 24.48
C HIS A 339 -33.83 1.11 24.39
N ALA A 340 -34.78 2.04 24.23
CA ALA A 340 -36.19 1.70 24.08
C ALA A 340 -36.45 0.85 22.82
N GLU A 341 -35.70 1.05 21.73
CA GLU A 341 -35.73 0.17 20.57
C GLU A 341 -35.22 -1.24 20.89
N LYS A 342 -34.07 -1.36 21.56
CA LYS A 342 -33.50 -2.65 21.97
C LYS A 342 -34.43 -3.42 22.91
N VAL A 343 -35.04 -2.75 23.89
CA VAL A 343 -36.04 -3.35 24.79
C VAL A 343 -37.26 -3.82 24.01
N ARG A 344 -37.81 -3.00 23.10
CA ARG A 344 -38.94 -3.40 22.24
C ARG A 344 -38.62 -4.63 21.39
N ARG A 345 -37.41 -4.71 20.84
CA ARG A 345 -36.96 -5.85 20.05
C ARG A 345 -36.81 -7.12 20.89
N SER A 346 -36.19 -7.01 22.07
CA SER A 346 -36.03 -8.11 23.01
C SER A 346 -37.38 -8.66 23.48
N THR A 347 -38.27 -7.77 23.92
CA THR A 347 -39.63 -8.14 24.36
C THR A 347 -40.46 -8.76 23.24
N ALA A 348 -40.38 -8.24 22.02
CA ALA A 348 -41.06 -8.83 20.86
C ALA A 348 -40.53 -10.23 20.52
N ALA A 349 -39.20 -10.44 20.62
CA ALA A 349 -38.60 -11.75 20.41
C ALA A 349 -39.05 -12.77 21.48
N MET A 350 -39.04 -12.38 22.75
CA MET A 350 -39.54 -13.23 23.85
C MET A 350 -41.03 -13.58 23.66
N LEU A 351 -41.86 -12.61 23.29
CA LEU A 351 -43.29 -12.86 23.03
C LEU A 351 -43.53 -13.78 21.83
N ALA A 352 -42.65 -13.77 20.83
CA ALA A 352 -42.75 -14.66 19.67
C ALA A 352 -42.29 -16.10 19.97
N GLU A 353 -41.37 -16.28 20.93
CA GLU A 353 -40.94 -17.61 21.40
C GLU A 353 -41.98 -18.29 22.31
N VAL A 354 -42.83 -17.51 22.98
CA VAL A 354 -43.95 -18.05 23.76
C VAL A 354 -45.05 -18.51 22.80
N ASP A 355 -45.11 -19.81 22.53
CA ASP A 355 -46.23 -20.44 21.84
C ASP A 355 -47.49 -20.38 22.72
N VAL A 356 -48.22 -19.27 22.63
CA VAL A 356 -49.41 -18.97 23.44
C VAL A 356 -50.46 -20.09 23.35
N PRO A 357 -50.78 -20.68 22.18
CA PRO A 357 -51.64 -21.87 22.08
C PRO A 357 -51.20 -23.07 22.92
N ALA A 358 -49.91 -23.43 22.86
CA ALA A 358 -49.35 -24.54 23.63
C ALA A 358 -49.32 -24.25 25.13
N ALA A 359 -48.95 -23.02 25.52
CA ALA A 359 -48.89 -22.58 26.91
C ALA A 359 -50.28 -22.45 27.56
N MET A 360 -51.31 -22.10 26.78
CA MET A 360 -52.70 -22.01 27.23
C MET A 360 -53.46 -23.35 27.15
N GLY A 361 -52.80 -24.42 26.70
CA GLY A 361 -53.37 -25.77 26.60
C GLY A 361 -54.48 -25.92 25.55
N TRP A 362 -54.50 -25.04 24.54
CA TRP A 362 -55.56 -25.02 23.53
C TRP A 362 -55.38 -26.09 22.43
N ASP A 363 -54.19 -26.70 22.35
CA ASP A 363 -53.92 -27.80 21.40
C ASP A 363 -54.62 -29.13 21.77
N GLY A 364 -55.11 -29.28 23.01
CA GLY A 364 -55.74 -30.51 23.49
C GLY A 364 -57.26 -30.60 23.30
N ALA A 365 -57.97 -29.50 23.03
CA ALA A 365 -59.43 -29.46 23.12
C ALA A 365 -60.17 -29.87 21.82
N ALA A 366 -59.45 -30.11 20.72
CA ALA A 366 -60.07 -30.37 19.41
C ALA A 366 -60.24 -31.87 19.06
N GLN A 367 -59.84 -32.81 19.93
CA GLN A 367 -59.79 -34.25 19.56
C GLN A 367 -60.79 -35.19 20.25
N GLU A 368 -61.68 -34.74 21.15
CA GLU A 368 -62.58 -35.67 21.89
C GLU A 368 -64.08 -35.67 21.52
N GLU A 369 -64.58 -34.84 20.59
CA GLU A 369 -66.02 -34.88 20.22
C GLU A 369 -66.36 -35.72 18.96
N GLY A 370 -65.41 -36.51 18.46
CA GLY A 370 -65.54 -37.25 17.18
C GLY A 370 -65.73 -38.77 17.27
N GLY A 371 -66.18 -39.33 18.40
CA GLY A 371 -66.10 -40.78 18.65
C GLY A 371 -67.36 -41.46 19.17
N GLY A 372 -68.56 -41.08 18.70
CA GLY A 372 -69.81 -41.59 19.29
C GLY A 372 -70.96 -41.78 18.31
N ARG A 373 -70.80 -42.59 17.26
CA ARG A 373 -71.93 -43.30 16.61
C ARG A 373 -71.45 -44.23 15.48
N ARG A 374 -71.54 -45.55 15.69
CA ARG A 374 -72.10 -46.52 14.72
C ARG A 374 -72.05 -47.97 15.22
N GLY A 375 -73.17 -48.66 15.03
CA GLY A 375 -73.34 -50.11 15.08
C GLY A 375 -73.85 -50.59 16.44
N GLY A 376 -74.95 -51.32 16.57
CA GLY A 376 -75.82 -52.01 15.62
C GLY A 376 -76.67 -52.97 16.43
#